data_AF-A0A2P4PTM3-F1
#
_entry.id   AF-A0A2P4PTM3-F1
#
_cell.length_a   1.000
_cell.length_b   1.000
_cell.length_c   1.000
_cell.angle_alpha   90.00
_cell.angle_beta   90.00
_cell.angle_gamma   90.00
#
_symmetry.space_group_name_H-M   'P 1'
#
loop_
_entity.id
_entity.type
_entity.pdbx_description
1 polymer ?
#
loop_
_entity_poly.entity_id
_entity_poly.type
_entity_poly.pdbx_seq_one_letter_code
_entity_poly.pdbx_strand_id
1 'polypeptide(L)'
;MEINISGPMRFCPYCGSKVASSDDIEFEEFESDSDEPVESDHETDEIKDDENPPKIDKLAFRESHHAIPDNAKMHLKSGKIVEDVLFDFAKDMEHEHHAHSYIINYDDENVKALFTQTEWNELTEDRIRIPGVPREIGEELVRYGKKTLSELRNSVLTSYLQDGTIYDINKHYNQEWIQMAVRTLVNLYENIDAPLIRNQYENWFTVAFFGTCIDLCMRDIQLCTDIKRTDAPSLASANRKNRGRSGNTKTRKLTGRKIDGIVYIVDRNLEVGVIEAARSFLGVSDRKYLLETFKMPKTLRDMYADLVRTANYDEQKANNLQVFGILHLGLWIQFTRLYRAGGSICIFRKDVVSHHVDSKFSEDGIKSFLKLMAAVYQHKLIIRDNLRILNIRNANIEPGDDDDLLNDILNVGNYSSTSQSSIERFADSWPTPRKKKRPKSENSKKKSAVKKRRL
;
A
#
# COMPACT_ATOMS: atom_id res chain seq x y z
N MET A 1 -13.83 -1.80 -68.40
CA MET A 1 -12.98 -0.79 -67.73
C MET A 1 -12.76 -1.30 -66.33
N GLU A 2 -11.63 -1.96 -66.10
CA GLU A 2 -11.21 -2.36 -64.75
C GLU A 2 -10.74 -1.12 -64.00
N ILE A 3 -11.34 -0.86 -62.84
CA ILE A 3 -10.91 0.20 -61.93
C ILE A 3 -9.94 -0.43 -60.96
N ASN A 4 -8.67 -0.06 -61.13
CA ASN A 4 -7.55 -0.46 -60.29
C ASN A 4 -7.61 0.34 -58.97
N ILE A 5 -7.94 -0.32 -57.85
CA ILE A 5 -7.94 0.31 -56.51
C ILE A 5 -6.68 -0.16 -55.78
N SER A 6 -5.55 0.53 -56.01
CA SER A 6 -4.38 0.42 -55.15
C SER A 6 -4.51 1.42 -54.00
N GLY A 7 -4.72 0.93 -52.77
CA GLY A 7 -4.68 1.75 -51.56
C GLY A 7 -3.28 2.34 -51.28
N PRO A 8 -3.18 3.42 -50.48
CA PRO A 8 -1.89 4.07 -50.20
C PRO A 8 -0.99 3.20 -49.33
N MET A 9 0.19 2.83 -49.84
CA MET A 9 1.24 2.14 -49.09
C MET A 9 1.71 2.97 -47.89
N ARG A 10 1.78 2.35 -46.70
CA ARG A 10 2.35 2.97 -45.49
C ARG A 10 3.79 2.49 -45.30
N PHE A 11 4.70 3.45 -45.10
CA PHE A 11 6.12 3.20 -44.84
C PHE A 11 6.45 3.43 -43.36
N CYS A 12 7.36 2.62 -42.81
CA CYS A 12 7.92 2.86 -41.47
C CYS A 12 8.81 4.11 -41.49
N PRO A 13 8.54 5.15 -40.67
CA PRO A 13 9.29 6.41 -40.70
C PRO A 13 10.71 6.31 -40.10
N TYR A 14 11.09 5.18 -39.49
CA TYR A 14 12.41 4.99 -38.88
C TYR A 14 13.38 4.12 -39.71
N CYS A 15 12.88 3.23 -40.57
CA CYS A 15 13.74 2.32 -41.34
C CYS A 15 13.39 2.18 -42.82
N GLY A 16 12.38 2.90 -43.33
CA GLY A 16 12.02 2.93 -44.75
C GLY A 16 11.54 1.58 -45.34
N SER A 17 11.37 0.57 -44.48
CA SER A 17 10.94 -0.77 -44.89
C SER A 17 9.45 -0.75 -45.24
N LYS A 18 9.08 -1.49 -46.30
CA LYS A 18 7.69 -1.67 -46.71
C LYS A 18 6.95 -2.48 -45.64
N VAL A 19 5.82 -1.96 -45.14
CA VAL A 19 4.89 -2.70 -44.29
C VAL A 19 3.77 -3.21 -45.20
N ALA A 20 3.52 -4.53 -45.21
CA ALA A 20 2.44 -5.11 -46.00
C ALA A 20 1.08 -4.59 -45.52
N SER A 21 0.18 -4.27 -46.45
CA SER A 21 -1.21 -3.90 -46.15
C SER A 21 -1.95 -5.09 -45.57
N SER A 22 -2.67 -4.87 -44.47
CA SER A 22 -3.40 -5.89 -43.72
C SER A 22 -4.77 -6.22 -44.32
N ASP A 23 -4.87 -6.34 -45.66
CA ASP A 23 -6.16 -6.51 -46.33
C ASP A 23 -6.58 -7.97 -46.56
N ASP A 24 -5.84 -8.96 -46.04
CA ASP A 24 -6.22 -10.39 -46.10
C ASP A 24 -6.30 -11.04 -44.70
N ILE A 25 -7.05 -10.43 -43.78
CA ILE A 25 -7.62 -11.17 -42.66
C ILE A 25 -9.13 -11.01 -42.77
N GLU A 26 -9.80 -12.05 -43.27
CA GLU A 26 -11.25 -12.18 -43.19
C GLU A 26 -11.65 -12.08 -41.71
N PHE A 27 -12.13 -10.89 -41.32
CA PHE A 27 -12.88 -10.71 -40.09
C PHE A 27 -14.24 -11.38 -40.31
N GLU A 28 -14.46 -12.52 -39.68
CA GLU A 28 -15.84 -12.97 -39.41
C GLU A 28 -16.52 -11.85 -38.61
N GLU A 29 -17.54 -11.27 -39.22
CA GLU A 29 -18.42 -10.26 -38.65
C GLU A 29 -19.19 -10.92 -37.48
N PHE A 30 -18.64 -10.82 -36.27
CA PHE A 30 -19.34 -11.26 -35.07
C PHE A 30 -20.40 -10.20 -34.74
N GLU A 31 -21.63 -10.46 -35.20
CA GLU A 31 -22.80 -9.69 -34.81
C GLU A 31 -22.83 -9.56 -33.27
N SER A 32 -22.94 -8.32 -32.82
CA SER A 32 -23.05 -7.96 -31.41
C SER A 32 -24.43 -8.35 -30.90
N ASP A 33 -24.60 -9.61 -30.50
CA ASP A 33 -25.77 -10.06 -29.77
C ASP A 33 -25.48 -10.07 -28.27
N SER A 34 -26.14 -9.13 -27.59
CA SER A 34 -26.65 -9.15 -26.21
C SER A 34 -25.72 -9.61 -25.07
N ASP A 35 -25.67 -8.74 -24.05
CA ASP A 35 -25.28 -9.04 -22.67
C ASP A 35 -25.80 -10.40 -22.17
N GLU A 36 -24.98 -11.44 -22.21
CA GLU A 36 -25.10 -12.59 -21.33
C GLU A 36 -23.81 -12.82 -20.54
N PRO A 37 -23.89 -12.93 -19.20
CA PRO A 37 -22.74 -13.17 -18.37
C PRO A 37 -22.29 -14.62 -18.52
N VAL A 38 -21.02 -14.81 -18.86
CA VAL A 38 -20.34 -16.10 -18.77
C VAL A 38 -20.31 -16.51 -17.29
N GLU A 39 -21.20 -17.41 -16.87
CA GLU A 39 -21.19 -18.03 -15.54
C GLU A 39 -19.90 -18.87 -15.39
N SER A 40 -18.85 -18.27 -14.84
CA SER A 40 -17.76 -19.02 -14.23
C SER A 40 -18.24 -19.50 -12.85
N ASP A 41 -18.31 -20.81 -12.65
CA ASP A 41 -18.83 -21.50 -11.45
C ASP A 41 -17.86 -21.40 -10.24
N HIS A 42 -17.33 -20.21 -9.98
CA HIS A 42 -16.73 -19.83 -8.71
C HIS A 42 -17.68 -18.86 -8.01
N GLU A 43 -18.29 -19.29 -6.90
CA GLU A 43 -19.04 -18.42 -5.97
C GLU A 43 -18.10 -17.32 -5.43
N THR A 44 -17.87 -16.29 -6.25
CA THR A 44 -17.43 -15.00 -5.80
C THR A 44 -18.68 -14.31 -5.29
N ASP A 45 -18.81 -14.24 -3.96
CA ASP A 45 -19.73 -13.30 -3.30
C ASP A 45 -19.29 -11.90 -3.79
N GLU A 46 -19.82 -11.44 -4.94
CA GLU A 46 -19.72 -10.04 -5.37
C GLU A 46 -20.40 -9.20 -4.29
N ILE A 47 -19.58 -8.65 -3.40
CA ILE A 47 -20.03 -7.71 -2.39
C ILE A 47 -20.41 -6.43 -3.15
N LYS A 48 -21.68 -6.29 -3.52
CA LYS A 48 -22.23 -4.99 -3.90
C LYS A 48 -22.02 -4.05 -2.71
N ASP A 49 -21.13 -3.09 -2.89
CA ASP A 49 -20.75 -2.17 -1.83
C ASP A 49 -21.89 -1.17 -1.55
N ASP A 50 -22.78 -1.54 -0.62
CA ASP A 50 -23.80 -0.64 -0.05
C ASP A 50 -23.15 0.67 0.45
N GLU A 51 -23.82 1.79 0.19
CA GLU A 51 -23.25 3.13 -0.04
C GLU A 51 -22.82 3.91 1.22
N ASN A 52 -23.21 3.44 2.41
CA ASN A 52 -22.89 4.10 3.69
C ASN A 52 -21.86 3.31 4.50
N PRO A 53 -20.99 3.99 5.29
CA PRO A 53 -20.09 3.31 6.21
C PRO A 53 -20.89 2.45 7.20
N PRO A 54 -20.31 1.36 7.72
CA PRO A 54 -21.06 0.42 8.54
C PRO A 54 -21.49 1.02 9.89
N LYS A 55 -22.63 0.57 10.41
CA LYS A 55 -23.27 1.11 11.63
C LYS A 55 -22.54 0.71 12.91
N ILE A 56 -22.11 1.69 13.69
CA ILE A 56 -21.29 1.49 14.89
C ILE A 56 -22.12 0.93 16.05
N ASP A 57 -21.54 -0.03 16.79
CA ASP A 57 -22.02 -0.41 18.11
C ASP A 57 -21.56 0.63 19.14
N LYS A 58 -22.41 1.63 19.38
CA LYS A 58 -22.09 2.78 20.23
C LYS A 58 -21.84 2.37 21.69
N LEU A 59 -22.54 1.35 22.21
CA LEU A 59 -22.36 0.93 23.60
C LEU A 59 -20.99 0.30 23.79
N ALA A 60 -20.64 -0.67 22.94
CA ALA A 60 -19.33 -1.29 22.98
C ALA A 60 -18.20 -0.27 22.77
N PHE A 61 -18.41 0.76 21.94
CA PHE A 61 -17.41 1.80 21.71
C PHE A 61 -17.12 2.59 22.99
N ARG A 62 -18.18 3.02 23.70
CA ARG A 62 -18.04 3.70 25.00
C ARG A 62 -17.32 2.84 26.03
N GLU A 63 -17.72 1.58 26.17
CA GLU A 63 -17.06 0.64 27.09
C GLU A 63 -15.57 0.48 26.77
N SER A 64 -15.22 0.37 25.50
CA SER A 64 -13.83 0.22 25.07
C SER A 64 -12.97 1.45 25.36
N HIS A 65 -13.54 2.65 25.24
CA HIS A 65 -12.86 3.91 25.55
C HIS A 65 -12.65 4.08 27.05
N HIS A 66 -13.68 3.83 27.86
CA HIS A 66 -13.57 3.91 29.32
C HIS A 66 -12.62 2.88 29.93
N ALA A 67 -12.29 1.82 29.19
CA ALA A 67 -11.28 0.84 29.58
C ALA A 67 -9.82 1.30 29.32
N ILE A 68 -9.60 2.48 28.72
CA ILE A 68 -8.26 3.06 28.51
C ILE A 68 -7.90 3.89 29.74
N PRO A 69 -6.85 3.53 30.49
CA PRO A 69 -6.38 4.31 31.64
C PRO A 69 -5.94 5.72 31.24
N ASP A 70 -6.24 6.74 32.06
CA ASP A 70 -5.92 8.13 31.72
C ASP A 70 -4.41 8.39 31.60
N ASN A 71 -3.60 7.74 32.44
CA ASN A 71 -2.14 7.78 32.35
C ASN A 71 -1.57 7.18 31.05
N ALA A 72 -2.35 6.37 30.33
CA ALA A 72 -1.97 5.79 29.05
C ALA A 72 -2.41 6.64 27.84
N LYS A 73 -3.17 7.73 28.04
CA LYS A 73 -3.67 8.61 26.98
C LYS A 73 -2.69 9.74 26.65
N MET A 74 -2.75 10.23 25.42
CA MET A 74 -1.92 11.33 24.96
C MET A 74 -2.42 12.67 25.51
N HIS A 75 -1.55 13.36 26.25
CA HIS A 75 -1.79 14.71 26.75
C HIS A 75 -1.03 15.72 25.88
N LEU A 76 -1.73 16.74 25.41
CA LEU A 76 -1.10 17.93 24.81
C LEU A 76 -0.59 18.87 25.91
N LYS A 77 0.33 19.78 25.55
CA LYS A 77 0.81 20.83 26.48
C LYS A 77 -0.29 21.72 27.04
N SER A 78 -1.43 21.83 26.35
CA SER A 78 -2.62 22.54 26.84
C SER A 78 -3.36 21.80 27.97
N GLY A 79 -2.99 20.55 28.28
CA GLY A 79 -3.71 19.66 29.20
C GLY A 79 -4.84 18.87 28.52
N LYS A 80 -5.12 19.13 27.24
CA LYS A 80 -6.14 18.41 26.47
C LYS A 80 -5.73 16.95 26.22
N ILE A 81 -6.63 16.03 26.51
CA ILE A 81 -6.46 14.58 26.26
C ILE A 81 -7.01 14.26 24.87
N VAL A 82 -6.16 13.76 23.98
CA VAL A 82 -6.51 13.61 22.55
C VAL A 82 -7.53 12.48 22.34
N GLU A 83 -7.37 11.35 23.01
CA GLU A 83 -8.31 10.23 22.94
C GLU A 83 -9.74 10.65 23.34
N ASP A 84 -9.88 11.44 24.40
CA ASP A 84 -11.17 11.92 24.90
C ASP A 84 -11.85 12.87 23.89
N VAL A 85 -11.07 13.74 23.23
CA VAL A 85 -11.56 14.64 22.18
C VAL A 85 -12.08 13.85 20.97
N LEU A 86 -11.34 12.84 20.51
CA LEU A 86 -11.78 11.98 19.41
C LEU A 86 -13.00 11.14 19.79
N PHE A 87 -13.05 10.67 21.04
CA PHE A 87 -14.19 9.94 21.57
C PHE A 87 -15.44 10.81 21.60
N ASP A 88 -15.36 12.02 22.16
CA ASP A 88 -16.50 12.95 22.22
C ASP A 88 -17.03 13.34 20.85
N PHE A 89 -16.13 13.49 19.88
CA PHE A 89 -16.49 13.73 18.48
C PHE A 89 -17.24 12.54 17.85
N ALA A 90 -16.80 11.31 18.11
CA ALA A 90 -17.27 10.13 17.39
C ALA A 90 -18.39 9.34 18.10
N LYS A 91 -18.54 9.43 19.43
CA LYS A 91 -19.38 8.54 20.26
C LYS A 91 -20.85 8.44 19.83
N ASP A 92 -21.38 9.49 19.21
CA ASP A 92 -22.78 9.57 18.79
C ASP A 92 -22.97 9.41 17.27
N MET A 93 -21.89 9.23 16.51
CA MET A 93 -21.97 8.99 15.07
C MET A 93 -22.63 7.65 14.77
N GLU A 94 -23.52 7.63 13.77
CA GLU A 94 -24.16 6.37 13.34
C GLU A 94 -23.21 5.48 12.54
N HIS A 95 -22.30 6.11 11.80
CA HIS A 95 -21.45 5.49 10.81
C HIS A 95 -19.98 5.56 11.24
N GLU A 96 -19.21 4.58 10.78
CA GLU A 96 -17.79 4.50 11.08
C GLU A 96 -17.01 5.76 10.64
N HIS A 97 -16.13 6.20 11.52
CA HIS A 97 -15.18 7.29 11.34
C HIS A 97 -13.79 6.84 11.83
N HIS A 98 -12.70 7.37 11.26
CA HIS A 98 -11.33 7.05 11.68
C HIS A 98 -11.07 7.31 13.17
N ALA A 99 -11.72 8.32 13.73
CA ALA A 99 -11.70 8.66 15.16
C ALA A 99 -12.14 7.51 16.08
N HIS A 100 -13.05 6.62 15.65
CA HIS A 100 -13.42 5.43 16.43
C HIS A 100 -12.25 4.48 16.64
N SER A 101 -11.28 4.52 15.74
CA SER A 101 -10.04 3.76 15.81
C SER A 101 -8.86 4.64 16.23
N TYR A 102 -9.06 5.79 16.89
CA TYR A 102 -7.98 6.69 17.32
C TYR A 102 -6.97 7.03 16.20
N ILE A 103 -7.47 7.11 14.96
CA ILE A 103 -6.70 7.57 13.80
C ILE A 103 -7.11 9.00 13.53
N ILE A 104 -6.13 9.89 13.47
CA ILE A 104 -6.29 11.24 12.97
C ILE A 104 -5.84 11.24 11.52
N ASN A 105 -6.77 11.42 10.60
CA ASN A 105 -6.44 11.74 9.22
C ASN A 105 -6.04 13.22 9.16
N TYR A 106 -4.81 13.50 8.72
CA TYR A 106 -4.26 14.85 8.65
C TYR A 106 -5.13 15.80 7.79
N ASP A 107 -5.79 15.28 6.76
CA ASP A 107 -6.61 16.06 5.83
C ASP A 107 -8.08 16.20 6.30
N ASP A 108 -8.43 15.70 7.49
CA ASP A 108 -9.79 15.77 8.02
C ASP A 108 -10.02 17.11 8.73
N GLU A 109 -10.63 18.05 8.01
CA GLU A 109 -10.90 19.39 8.53
C GLU A 109 -11.89 19.38 9.71
N ASN A 110 -12.78 18.40 9.83
CA ASN A 110 -13.70 18.31 10.97
C ASN A 110 -12.95 17.92 12.25
N VAL A 111 -12.02 16.96 12.16
CA VAL A 111 -11.17 16.57 13.29
C VAL A 111 -10.19 17.68 13.63
N LYS A 112 -9.59 18.32 12.63
CA LYS A 112 -8.67 19.45 12.83
C LYS A 112 -9.32 20.62 13.54
N ALA A 113 -10.58 20.92 13.26
CA ALA A 113 -11.34 21.98 13.93
C ALA A 113 -11.56 21.75 15.44
N LEU A 114 -11.33 20.54 15.96
CA LEU A 114 -11.40 20.23 17.40
C LEU A 114 -10.18 20.74 18.20
N PHE A 115 -9.14 21.16 17.50
CA PHE A 115 -7.87 21.60 18.07
C PHE A 115 -7.56 23.04 17.66
N THR A 116 -6.91 23.77 18.56
CA THR A 116 -6.29 25.05 18.19
C THR A 116 -5.12 24.80 17.24
N GLN A 117 -4.66 25.84 16.52
CA GLN A 117 -3.52 25.69 15.62
C GLN A 117 -2.25 25.20 16.34
N THR A 118 -2.01 25.66 17.56
CA THR A 118 -0.86 25.23 18.38
C THR A 118 -0.98 23.76 18.76
N GLU A 119 -2.15 23.33 19.22
CA GLU A 119 -2.43 21.93 19.55
C GLU A 119 -2.32 21.02 18.32
N TRP A 120 -2.84 21.46 17.18
CA TRP A 120 -2.75 20.71 15.92
C TRP A 120 -1.31 20.54 15.46
N ASN A 121 -0.50 21.61 15.54
CA ASN A 121 0.92 21.55 15.19
C ASN A 121 1.71 20.63 16.13
N GLU A 122 1.40 20.64 17.43
CA GLU A 122 2.00 19.72 18.41
C GLU A 122 1.62 18.26 18.12
N LEU A 123 0.34 18.01 17.85
CA LEU A 123 -0.23 16.69 17.62
C LEU A 123 0.26 16.05 16.32
N THR A 124 0.44 16.85 15.27
CA THR A 124 0.76 16.39 13.91
C THR A 124 2.20 16.64 13.49
N GLU A 125 3.07 16.92 14.47
CA GLU A 125 4.50 17.02 14.25
C GLU A 125 5.07 15.72 13.65
N ASP A 126 5.64 15.81 12.45
CA ASP A 126 6.27 14.67 11.79
C ASP A 126 7.69 14.47 12.32
N ARG A 127 7.78 13.75 13.45
CA ARG A 127 9.04 13.46 14.16
C ARG A 127 9.91 12.43 13.45
N ILE A 128 9.31 11.53 12.69
CA ILE A 128 10.01 10.39 12.06
C ILE A 128 10.51 10.77 10.67
N ARG A 129 9.72 11.57 9.92
CA ARG A 129 9.99 12.01 8.56
C ARG A 129 10.13 10.85 7.56
N ILE A 130 10.16 11.22 6.29
CA ILE A 130 10.51 10.31 5.20
C ILE A 130 12.04 10.27 5.12
N PRO A 131 12.67 9.08 5.07
CA PRO A 131 14.11 8.98 4.90
C PRO A 131 14.59 9.69 3.63
N GLY A 132 15.74 10.37 3.69
CA GLY A 132 16.34 11.01 2.51
C GLY A 132 16.83 9.99 1.48
N VAL A 133 16.83 10.38 0.20
CA VAL A 133 17.40 9.56 -0.87
C VAL A 133 18.93 9.52 -0.72
N PRO A 134 19.57 8.35 -0.61
CA PRO A 134 21.03 8.25 -0.57
C PRO A 134 21.64 8.78 -1.87
N ARG A 135 22.82 9.43 -1.75
CA ARG A 135 23.51 10.05 -2.89
C ARG A 135 23.69 9.08 -4.06
N GLU A 136 24.14 7.86 -3.79
CA GLU A 136 24.38 6.82 -4.81
C GLU A 136 23.12 6.49 -5.62
N ILE A 137 21.96 6.39 -4.95
CA ILE A 137 20.67 6.15 -5.61
C ILE A 137 20.27 7.36 -6.45
N GLY A 138 20.48 8.57 -5.94
CA GLY A 138 20.23 9.81 -6.70
C GLY A 138 21.10 9.91 -7.95
N GLU A 139 22.39 9.58 -7.84
CA GLU A 139 23.34 9.59 -8.96
C GLU A 139 22.97 8.56 -10.02
N GLU A 140 22.56 7.35 -9.62
CA GLU A 140 22.05 6.35 -10.57
C GLU A 140 20.77 6.82 -11.27
N LEU A 141 19.80 7.41 -10.55
CA LEU A 141 18.58 7.95 -11.17
C LEU A 141 18.88 9.05 -12.19
N VAL A 142 19.82 9.97 -11.89
CA VAL A 142 20.21 11.07 -12.77
C VAL A 142 20.72 10.57 -14.12
N ARG A 143 21.35 9.38 -14.17
CA ARG A 143 21.81 8.75 -15.41
C ARG A 143 20.71 8.65 -16.48
N TYR A 144 19.46 8.46 -16.06
CA TYR A 144 18.31 8.27 -16.94
C TYR A 144 17.54 9.56 -17.25
N GLY A 145 18.00 10.72 -16.76
CA GLY A 145 17.45 12.04 -17.11
C GLY A 145 17.84 12.50 -18.51
N LYS A 146 17.41 11.78 -19.56
CA LYS A 146 17.76 12.05 -20.96
C LYS A 146 16.79 13.00 -21.65
N LYS A 147 17.26 13.70 -22.68
CA LYS A 147 16.48 14.70 -23.42
C LYS A 147 15.62 14.07 -24.51
N THR A 148 16.05 12.95 -25.06
CA THR A 148 15.31 12.23 -26.10
C THR A 148 15.03 10.79 -25.70
N LEU A 149 13.95 10.23 -26.26
CA LEU A 149 13.60 8.82 -26.05
C LEU A 149 14.68 7.88 -26.58
N SER A 150 15.34 8.23 -27.68
CA SER A 150 16.45 7.45 -28.25
C SER A 150 17.68 7.41 -27.33
N GLU A 151 18.07 8.54 -26.73
CA GLU A 151 19.14 8.57 -25.72
C GLU A 151 18.76 7.73 -24.49
N LEU A 152 17.50 7.82 -24.05
CA LEU A 152 17.01 7.03 -22.92
C LEU A 152 17.04 5.53 -23.23
N ARG A 153 16.58 5.14 -24.43
CA ARG A 153 16.63 3.77 -24.96
C ARG A 153 18.06 3.23 -24.97
N ASN A 154 19.02 4.00 -25.47
CA ASN A 154 20.43 3.61 -25.44
C ASN A 154 20.94 3.45 -24.00
N SER A 155 20.51 4.31 -23.07
CA SER A 155 20.95 4.27 -21.67
C SER A 155 20.43 3.04 -20.92
N VAL A 156 19.21 2.58 -21.19
CA VAL A 156 18.65 1.37 -20.58
C VAL A 156 19.10 0.06 -21.23
N LEU A 157 19.75 0.13 -22.40
CA LEU A 157 20.40 -1.02 -23.06
C LEU A 157 21.90 -1.12 -22.75
N THR A 158 22.51 -0.03 -22.28
CA THR A 158 23.89 -0.01 -21.83
C THR A 158 24.00 -0.62 -20.44
N SER A 159 24.99 -1.47 -20.19
CA SER A 159 25.24 -2.04 -18.85
C SER A 159 25.33 -0.94 -17.78
N TYR A 160 24.68 -1.16 -16.63
CA TYR A 160 24.89 -0.28 -15.47
C TYR A 160 26.14 -0.61 -14.67
N LEU A 161 26.72 -1.79 -14.91
CA LEU A 161 27.98 -2.24 -14.32
C LEU A 161 29.17 -1.72 -15.12
N GLN A 162 30.29 -1.49 -14.42
CA GLN A 162 31.58 -1.23 -15.07
C GLN A 162 32.07 -2.47 -15.81
N ASP A 163 32.84 -2.28 -16.90
CA ASP A 163 33.37 -3.37 -17.70
C ASP A 163 34.16 -4.38 -16.85
N GLY A 164 33.87 -5.67 -17.04
CA GLY A 164 34.48 -6.75 -16.27
C GLY A 164 33.93 -6.96 -14.86
N THR A 165 32.98 -6.13 -14.40
CA THR A 165 32.32 -6.32 -13.09
C THR A 165 31.27 -7.43 -13.15
N ILE A 166 31.36 -8.38 -12.23
CA ILE A 166 30.35 -9.43 -12.05
C ILE A 166 29.23 -8.90 -11.16
N TYR A 167 27.98 -9.23 -11.50
CA TYR A 167 26.82 -8.86 -10.70
C TYR A 167 26.92 -9.42 -9.27
N ASP A 168 26.51 -8.60 -8.32
CA ASP A 168 26.48 -8.88 -6.88
C ASP A 168 25.20 -8.26 -6.36
N ILE A 169 24.29 -9.11 -5.88
CA ILE A 169 22.96 -8.70 -5.40
C ILE A 169 23.03 -7.70 -4.24
N ASN A 170 24.07 -7.75 -3.42
CA ASN A 170 24.17 -6.86 -2.26
C ASN A 170 24.52 -5.42 -2.68
N LYS A 171 25.23 -5.28 -3.81
CA LYS A 171 25.73 -4.00 -4.32
C LYS A 171 24.85 -3.43 -5.42
N HIS A 172 24.41 -4.29 -6.33
CA HIS A 172 23.92 -3.89 -7.63
C HIS A 172 22.40 -3.99 -7.78
N TYR A 173 21.70 -4.60 -6.82
CA TYR A 173 20.24 -4.81 -6.88
C TYR A 173 19.45 -3.52 -7.14
N ASN A 174 19.81 -2.42 -6.46
CA ASN A 174 19.08 -1.15 -6.64
C ASN A 174 19.33 -0.54 -8.02
N GLN A 175 20.52 -0.70 -8.59
CA GLN A 175 20.84 -0.20 -9.94
C GLN A 175 20.10 -1.00 -11.01
N GLU A 176 20.04 -2.33 -10.82
CA GLU A 176 19.24 -3.22 -11.66
C GLU A 176 17.77 -2.84 -11.65
N TRP A 177 17.19 -2.69 -10.45
CA TRP A 177 15.80 -2.26 -10.30
C TRP A 177 15.55 -0.93 -11.01
N ILE A 178 16.44 0.06 -10.82
CA ILE A 178 16.28 1.36 -11.47
C ILE A 178 16.27 1.20 -13.00
N GLN A 179 17.25 0.51 -13.56
CA GLN A 179 17.33 0.32 -15.00
C GLN A 179 16.10 -0.43 -15.53
N MET A 180 15.64 -1.47 -14.83
CA MET A 180 14.47 -2.25 -15.22
C MET A 180 13.20 -1.39 -15.25
N ALA A 181 12.96 -0.58 -14.21
CA ALA A 181 11.79 0.28 -14.14
C ALA A 181 11.77 1.33 -15.27
N VAL A 182 12.92 1.98 -15.53
CA VAL A 182 13.05 2.94 -16.65
C VAL A 182 12.90 2.21 -17.98
N ARG A 183 13.47 1.02 -18.15
CA ARG A 183 13.34 0.21 -19.38
C ARG A 183 11.89 -0.17 -19.66
N THR A 184 11.13 -0.56 -18.63
CA THR A 184 9.70 -0.82 -18.74
C THR A 184 8.96 0.42 -19.24
N LEU A 185 9.24 1.60 -18.67
CA LEU A 185 8.63 2.85 -19.14
C LEU A 185 8.98 3.16 -20.61
N VAL A 186 10.24 3.01 -21.02
CA VAL A 186 10.67 3.21 -22.41
C VAL A 186 9.92 2.27 -23.36
N ASN A 187 9.78 1.00 -22.99
CA ASN A 187 9.00 0.04 -23.79
C ASN A 187 7.54 0.47 -23.96
N LEU A 188 6.93 1.04 -22.92
CA LEU A 188 5.55 1.53 -22.96
C LEU A 188 5.42 2.81 -23.81
N TYR A 189 6.44 3.68 -23.82
CA TYR A 189 6.46 4.86 -24.69
C TYR A 189 6.67 4.54 -26.17
N GLU A 190 7.48 3.53 -26.49
CA GLU A 190 7.75 3.13 -27.87
C GLU A 190 6.70 2.16 -28.43
N ASN A 191 5.81 1.64 -27.60
CA ASN A 191 4.76 0.73 -28.05
C ASN A 191 3.77 1.46 -28.98
N ILE A 192 3.59 0.91 -30.19
CA ILE A 192 2.78 1.51 -31.26
C ILE A 192 1.29 1.67 -30.87
N ASP A 193 0.78 0.82 -29.97
CA ASP A 193 -0.60 0.87 -29.48
C ASP A 193 -0.81 1.92 -28.39
N ALA A 194 0.25 2.63 -27.99
CA ALA A 194 0.27 3.68 -26.97
C ALA A 194 -0.51 3.30 -25.70
N PRO A 195 -0.14 2.20 -25.01
CA PRO A 195 -0.96 1.60 -23.98
C PRO A 195 -1.16 2.48 -22.74
N LEU A 196 -0.26 3.45 -22.48
CA LEU A 196 -0.39 4.43 -21.40
C LEU A 196 -1.44 5.52 -21.67
N ILE A 197 -1.84 5.72 -22.93
CA ILE A 197 -2.88 6.69 -23.33
C ILE A 197 -4.25 6.02 -23.30
N ARG A 198 -4.28 4.72 -23.62
CA ARG A 198 -5.50 3.94 -23.70
C ARG A 198 -6.17 3.82 -22.33
N ASN A 199 -7.48 3.62 -22.36
CA ASN A 199 -8.21 3.28 -21.16
C ASN A 199 -7.90 1.82 -20.77
N GLN A 200 -7.17 1.64 -19.68
CA GLN A 200 -6.74 0.33 -19.20
C GLN A 200 -7.57 -0.13 -18.01
N TYR A 201 -7.52 -1.43 -17.71
CA TYR A 201 -8.00 -1.96 -16.44
C TYR A 201 -6.99 -1.70 -15.33
N GLU A 202 -7.46 -1.65 -14.09
CA GLU A 202 -6.63 -1.45 -12.90
C GLU A 202 -5.44 -2.43 -12.82
N ASN A 203 -5.71 -3.72 -13.01
CA ASN A 203 -4.69 -4.77 -12.99
C ASN A 203 -3.65 -4.63 -14.10
N TRP A 204 -3.98 -3.98 -15.21
CA TRP A 204 -3.02 -3.74 -16.27
C TRP A 204 -1.88 -2.84 -15.77
N PHE A 205 -2.19 -1.76 -15.05
CA PHE A 205 -1.16 -0.89 -14.47
C PHE A 205 -0.29 -1.66 -13.47
N THR A 206 -0.90 -2.50 -12.64
CA THR A 206 -0.19 -3.35 -11.68
C THR A 206 0.80 -4.29 -12.39
N VAL A 207 0.36 -5.01 -13.42
CA VAL A 207 1.18 -6.03 -14.08
C VAL A 207 2.18 -5.44 -15.06
N ALA A 208 1.72 -4.53 -15.92
CA ALA A 208 2.51 -4.04 -17.05
C ALA A 208 3.52 -2.94 -16.66
N PHE A 209 3.34 -2.29 -15.50
CA PHE A 209 4.15 -1.13 -15.15
C PHE A 209 4.57 -1.07 -13.67
N PHE A 210 3.62 -1.00 -12.74
CA PHE A 210 3.93 -0.82 -11.33
C PHE A 210 4.54 -2.04 -10.65
N GLY A 211 4.37 -3.25 -11.21
CA GLY A 211 5.09 -4.43 -10.76
C GLY A 211 6.61 -4.25 -10.85
N THR A 212 7.10 -3.67 -11.95
CA THR A 212 8.54 -3.36 -12.08
C THR A 212 8.92 -2.16 -11.22
N CYS A 213 8.09 -1.12 -11.18
CA CYS A 213 8.44 0.12 -10.48
C CYS A 213 8.42 -0.01 -8.96
N ILE A 214 7.42 -0.71 -8.42
CA ILE A 214 7.15 -0.85 -6.98
C ILE A 214 7.59 -2.23 -6.51
N ASP A 215 7.11 -3.30 -7.14
CA ASP A 215 7.26 -4.63 -6.53
C ASP A 215 8.71 -5.09 -6.51
N LEU A 216 9.44 -4.88 -7.61
CA LEU A 216 10.86 -5.17 -7.66
C LEU A 216 11.70 -4.27 -6.75
N CYS A 217 11.24 -3.08 -6.35
CA CYS A 217 11.96 -2.29 -5.35
C CYS A 217 11.83 -2.93 -3.95
N MET A 218 10.59 -3.33 -3.65
CA MET A 218 10.16 -3.79 -2.33
C MET A 218 10.43 -5.27 -2.09
N ARG A 219 10.70 -6.08 -3.12
CA ARG A 219 11.08 -7.51 -3.01
C ARG A 219 12.58 -7.70 -2.75
N ASP A 220 13.08 -7.06 -1.70
CA ASP A 220 14.49 -7.03 -1.38
C ASP A 220 14.87 -8.14 -0.38
N ILE A 221 15.74 -9.06 -0.82
CA ILE A 221 16.26 -10.15 0.00
C ILE A 221 17.08 -9.64 1.20
N GLN A 222 17.76 -8.50 1.06
CA GLN A 222 18.52 -7.88 2.15
C GLN A 222 17.60 -7.41 3.29
N LEU A 223 16.35 -7.05 2.94
CA LEU A 223 15.30 -6.69 3.90
C LEU A 223 14.35 -7.86 4.22
N CYS A 224 14.48 -9.00 3.53
CA CYS A 224 13.57 -10.15 3.61
C CYS A 224 12.12 -9.78 3.36
N THR A 225 11.91 -8.89 2.39
CA THR A 225 10.59 -8.37 2.07
C THR A 225 10.03 -9.05 0.83
N ASP A 226 8.73 -9.28 0.85
CA ASP A 226 7.98 -9.71 -0.33
C ASP A 226 6.60 -9.02 -0.37
N ILE A 227 5.90 -9.20 -1.48
CA ILE A 227 4.61 -8.59 -1.75
C ILE A 227 3.60 -9.65 -2.17
N LYS A 228 2.48 -9.67 -1.43
CA LYS A 228 1.26 -10.37 -1.84
C LYS A 228 0.42 -9.41 -2.66
N ARG A 229 0.23 -9.71 -3.95
CA ARG A 229 -0.65 -8.96 -4.86
C ARG A 229 -2.02 -9.63 -4.97
N THR A 230 -3.01 -8.83 -5.36
CA THR A 230 -4.39 -9.21 -5.69
C THR A 230 -5.19 -9.64 -4.47
N ASP A 231 -5.98 -8.70 -3.94
CA ASP A 231 -7.10 -9.00 -3.04
C ASP A 231 -6.66 -9.78 -1.78
N ALA A 232 -5.43 -9.51 -1.32
CA ALA A 232 -4.72 -10.25 -0.29
C ALA A 232 -5.29 -9.92 1.10
N PRO A 233 -5.66 -10.92 1.91
CA PRO A 233 -6.20 -10.67 3.24
C PRO A 233 -5.08 -10.29 4.21
N SER A 234 -5.15 -9.08 4.79
CA SER A 234 -4.19 -8.63 5.80
C SER A 234 -4.21 -9.50 7.05
N LEU A 235 -3.05 -10.08 7.37
CA LEU A 235 -2.80 -10.85 8.57
C LEU A 235 -2.95 -9.98 9.82
N ALA A 236 -2.45 -8.74 9.82
CA ALA A 236 -2.58 -7.85 10.96
C ALA A 236 -4.06 -7.56 11.28
N SER A 237 -4.84 -7.30 10.23
CA SER A 237 -6.28 -7.10 10.34
C SER A 237 -7.02 -8.35 10.83
N ALA A 238 -6.55 -9.54 10.44
CA ALA A 238 -7.05 -10.83 10.93
C ALA A 238 -6.67 -11.07 12.40
N ASN A 239 -5.43 -10.78 12.79
CA ASN A 239 -4.92 -10.93 14.16
C ASN A 239 -5.77 -10.10 15.13
N ARG A 240 -6.00 -8.82 14.81
CA ARG A 240 -6.91 -7.95 15.58
C ARG A 240 -8.30 -8.56 15.71
N LYS A 241 -8.93 -8.96 14.60
CA LYS A 241 -10.31 -9.50 14.59
C LYS A 241 -10.46 -10.79 15.41
N ASN A 242 -9.39 -11.56 15.57
CA ASN A 242 -9.42 -12.86 16.24
C ASN A 242 -8.74 -12.84 17.62
N ARG A 243 -8.36 -11.68 18.15
CA ARG A 243 -7.55 -11.61 19.37
C ARG A 243 -8.23 -12.20 20.61
N GLY A 244 -9.55 -12.00 20.73
CA GLY A 244 -10.35 -12.58 21.81
C GLY A 244 -10.80 -14.02 21.56
N ARG A 245 -10.31 -14.68 20.49
CA ARG A 245 -10.75 -16.03 20.13
C ARG A 245 -10.06 -17.08 21.01
N SER A 246 -10.84 -17.91 21.68
CA SER A 246 -10.36 -19.06 22.46
C SER A 246 -10.56 -20.38 21.69
N GLY A 247 -9.77 -21.41 22.02
CA GLY A 247 -9.80 -22.71 21.32
C GLY A 247 -11.15 -23.45 21.41
N ASN A 248 -12.01 -23.11 22.37
CA ASN A 248 -13.35 -23.66 22.54
C ASN A 248 -14.44 -22.90 21.75
N THR A 249 -14.11 -21.81 21.05
CA THR A 249 -15.08 -21.11 20.19
C THR A 249 -15.34 -21.90 18.90
N LYS A 250 -16.59 -22.36 18.73
CA LYS A 250 -17.06 -23.05 17.52
C LYS A 250 -17.16 -22.13 16.29
N THR A 251 -16.74 -20.86 16.39
CA THR A 251 -16.79 -19.88 15.30
C THR A 251 -15.55 -19.98 14.42
N ARG A 252 -15.73 -19.91 13.09
CA ARG A 252 -14.62 -19.88 12.12
C ARG A 252 -13.71 -18.66 12.35
N LYS A 253 -12.41 -18.79 12.03
CA LYS A 253 -11.44 -17.68 12.05
C LYS A 253 -11.92 -16.58 11.10
N LEU A 254 -11.83 -15.33 11.54
CA LEU A 254 -12.17 -14.18 10.72
C LEU A 254 -11.02 -13.82 9.80
N THR A 255 -11.31 -13.57 8.53
CA THR A 255 -10.33 -13.11 7.56
C THR A 255 -10.04 -11.61 7.73
N GLY A 256 -8.82 -11.21 7.41
CA GLY A 256 -8.40 -9.82 7.32
C GLY A 256 -9.20 -9.01 6.32
N ARG A 257 -8.99 -7.69 6.32
CA ARG A 257 -9.45 -6.86 5.19
C ARG A 257 -8.62 -7.26 3.96
N LYS A 258 -9.27 -7.41 2.82
CA LYS A 258 -8.59 -7.61 1.54
C LYS A 258 -8.11 -6.28 0.99
N ILE A 259 -6.89 -6.27 0.45
CA ILE A 259 -6.17 -5.11 -0.06
C ILE A 259 -5.42 -5.55 -1.33
N ASP A 260 -5.25 -4.66 -2.31
CA ASP A 260 -4.67 -5.02 -3.62
C ASP A 260 -3.19 -5.43 -3.55
N GLY A 261 -2.45 -4.92 -2.57
CA GLY A 261 -1.09 -5.34 -2.29
C GLY A 261 -0.71 -5.21 -0.81
N ILE A 262 0.11 -6.13 -0.32
CA ILE A 262 0.67 -6.09 1.05
C ILE A 262 2.16 -6.34 0.97
N VAL A 263 2.95 -5.39 1.48
CA VAL A 263 4.40 -5.52 1.70
C VAL A 263 4.62 -6.08 3.10
N TYR A 264 5.38 -7.17 3.21
CA TYR A 264 5.62 -7.84 4.49
C TYR A 264 7.04 -8.40 4.60
N ILE A 265 7.51 -8.53 5.83
CA ILE A 265 8.76 -9.19 6.21
C ILE A 265 8.48 -10.70 6.30
N VAL A 266 9.13 -11.49 5.45
CA VAL A 266 8.81 -12.90 5.21
C VAL A 266 9.09 -13.78 6.44
N ASP A 267 10.29 -13.66 7.01
CA ASP A 267 10.76 -14.48 8.15
C ASP A 267 10.05 -14.16 9.49
N ARG A 268 9.25 -13.09 9.53
CA ARG A 268 8.43 -12.68 10.69
C ARG A 268 6.94 -12.68 10.42
N ASN A 269 6.52 -12.85 9.17
CA ASN A 269 5.14 -12.60 8.72
C ASN A 269 4.59 -11.25 9.21
N LEU A 270 5.44 -10.21 9.21
CA LEU A 270 5.11 -8.89 9.74
C LEU A 270 4.79 -7.93 8.59
N GLU A 271 3.56 -7.44 8.53
CA GLU A 271 3.10 -6.54 7.47
C GLU A 271 3.55 -5.10 7.77
N VAL A 272 4.12 -4.41 6.78
CA VAL A 272 4.74 -3.08 6.94
C VAL A 272 4.22 -2.04 5.96
N GLY A 273 3.51 -2.48 4.92
CA GLY A 273 2.86 -1.55 3.99
C GLY A 273 1.76 -2.17 3.16
N VAL A 274 0.95 -1.31 2.56
CA VAL A 274 -0.20 -1.65 1.72
C VAL A 274 -0.13 -0.95 0.38
N ILE A 275 -0.77 -1.55 -0.62
CA ILE A 275 -0.97 -0.96 -1.94
C ILE A 275 -2.46 -1.08 -2.25
N GLU A 276 -3.09 0.05 -2.60
CA GLU A 276 -4.46 0.08 -3.16
C GLU A 276 -4.37 0.61 -4.58
N ALA A 277 -5.14 0.01 -5.47
CA ALA A 277 -5.16 0.33 -6.87
C ALA A 277 -6.54 0.85 -7.28
N ALA A 278 -6.55 1.68 -8.31
CA ALA A 278 -7.75 2.04 -9.03
C ALA A 278 -7.42 2.23 -10.51
N ARG A 279 -8.45 2.09 -11.34
CA ARG A 279 -8.36 2.30 -12.79
C ARG A 279 -7.87 3.71 -13.18
N SER A 280 -8.36 4.73 -12.50
CA SER A 280 -8.14 6.13 -12.87
C SER A 280 -8.37 7.07 -11.70
N PHE A 281 -7.65 8.18 -11.67
CA PHE A 281 -7.91 9.28 -10.74
C PHE A 281 -8.85 10.30 -11.40
N LEU A 282 -10.07 10.45 -10.90
CA LEU A 282 -11.02 11.46 -11.38
C LEU A 282 -11.07 12.72 -10.50
N GLY A 283 -10.22 12.79 -9.47
CA GLY A 283 -10.13 13.90 -8.52
C GLY A 283 -10.29 13.46 -7.07
N VAL A 284 -10.03 14.38 -6.13
CA VAL A 284 -10.08 14.11 -4.68
C VAL A 284 -11.50 13.85 -4.15
N SER A 285 -12.52 14.22 -4.92
CA SER A 285 -13.93 13.92 -4.64
C SER A 285 -14.40 12.61 -5.28
N ASP A 286 -13.52 11.89 -6.00
CA ASP A 286 -13.89 10.63 -6.63
C ASP A 286 -14.23 9.57 -5.57
N ARG A 287 -15.32 8.82 -5.83
CA ARG A 287 -15.83 7.85 -4.87
C ARG A 287 -14.83 6.73 -4.58
N LYS A 288 -14.11 6.22 -5.60
CA LYS A 288 -13.12 5.16 -5.41
C LYS A 288 -11.93 5.71 -4.61
N TYR A 289 -11.46 6.92 -4.92
CA TYR A 289 -10.42 7.60 -4.12
C TYR A 289 -10.82 7.76 -2.65
N LEU A 290 -12.03 8.29 -2.38
CA LEU A 290 -12.54 8.49 -1.02
C LEU A 290 -12.70 7.17 -0.26
N LEU A 291 -13.16 6.11 -0.95
CA LEU A 291 -13.25 4.79 -0.36
C LEU A 291 -11.88 4.26 0.01
N GLU A 292 -10.90 4.23 -0.89
CA GLU A 292 -9.58 3.65 -0.57
C GLU A 292 -8.84 4.45 0.50
N THR A 293 -8.93 5.78 0.47
CA THR A 293 -8.38 6.64 1.52
C THR A 293 -9.12 6.49 2.87
N PHE A 294 -10.35 5.99 2.88
CA PHE A 294 -11.04 5.60 4.11
C PHE A 294 -10.65 4.20 4.60
N LYS A 295 -10.43 3.23 3.70
CA LYS A 295 -10.11 1.84 4.08
C LYS A 295 -8.68 1.67 4.58
N MET A 296 -7.74 2.28 3.88
CA MET A 296 -6.30 2.11 4.06
C MET A 296 -5.78 2.46 5.47
N PRO A 297 -6.17 3.59 6.09
CA PRO A 297 -5.62 3.99 7.39
C PRO A 297 -5.85 2.96 8.48
N LYS A 298 -7.01 2.29 8.44
CA LYS A 298 -7.36 1.28 9.43
C LYS A 298 -6.51 0.01 9.30
N THR A 299 -6.26 -0.43 8.06
CA THR A 299 -5.37 -1.56 7.81
C THR A 299 -3.95 -1.22 8.26
N LEU A 300 -3.46 -0.02 7.92
CA LEU A 300 -2.17 0.48 8.38
C LEU A 300 -2.08 0.52 9.91
N ARG A 301 -3.13 0.99 10.61
CA ARG A 301 -3.13 0.96 12.07
C ARG A 301 -3.05 -0.45 12.63
N ASP A 302 -3.70 -1.43 12.01
CA ASP A 302 -3.58 -2.82 12.45
C ASP A 302 -2.15 -3.33 12.30
N MET A 303 -1.51 -3.03 11.16
CA MET A 303 -0.09 -3.37 10.90
C MET A 303 0.82 -2.71 11.92
N TYR A 304 0.63 -1.40 12.15
CA TYR A 304 1.36 -0.64 13.16
C TYR A 304 1.21 -1.23 14.56
N ALA A 305 -0.01 -1.64 14.93
CA ALA A 305 -0.26 -2.28 16.21
C ALA A 305 0.53 -3.58 16.37
N ASP A 306 0.69 -4.37 15.31
CA ASP A 306 1.54 -5.56 15.32
C ASP A 306 3.02 -5.18 15.44
N LEU A 307 3.49 -4.08 14.81
CA LEU A 307 4.85 -3.57 15.03
C LEU A 307 5.10 -3.17 16.50
N VAL A 308 4.15 -2.48 17.15
CA VAL A 308 4.23 -2.12 18.58
C VAL A 308 4.36 -3.36 19.45
N ARG A 309 3.64 -4.44 19.12
CA ARG A 309 3.75 -5.73 19.82
C ARG A 309 5.11 -6.37 19.62
N THR A 310 5.62 -6.36 18.38
CA THR A 310 6.98 -6.84 18.08
C THR A 310 8.04 -6.03 18.81
N ALA A 311 7.82 -4.73 19.01
CA ALA A 311 8.66 -3.88 19.84
C ALA A 311 8.48 -4.12 21.35
N ASN A 312 7.69 -5.12 21.77
CA ASN A 312 7.35 -5.39 23.17
C ASN A 312 6.79 -4.17 23.92
N TYR A 313 6.01 -3.34 23.22
CA TYR A 313 5.46 -2.10 23.76
C TYR A 313 6.51 -1.10 24.26
N ASP A 314 7.78 -1.22 23.84
CA ASP A 314 8.81 -0.22 24.10
C ASP A 314 8.38 1.11 23.46
N GLU A 315 8.22 2.15 24.29
CA GLU A 315 7.73 3.45 23.84
C GLU A 315 8.73 4.16 22.93
N GLN A 316 10.03 4.05 23.20
CA GLN A 316 11.06 4.69 22.39
C GLN A 316 11.10 4.06 21.00
N LYS A 317 11.02 2.73 20.91
CA LYS A 317 10.92 2.03 19.62
C LYS A 317 9.65 2.41 18.90
N ALA A 318 8.50 2.29 19.56
CA ALA A 318 7.20 2.59 18.97
C ALA A 318 7.15 4.00 18.39
N ASN A 319 7.66 5.02 19.09
CA ASN A 319 7.65 6.41 18.61
C ASN A 319 8.49 6.66 17.36
N ASN A 320 9.32 5.70 16.94
CA ASN A 320 10.14 5.79 15.74
C ASN A 320 9.70 4.84 14.62
N LEU A 321 8.66 4.01 14.84
CA LEU A 321 8.11 3.12 13.83
C LEU A 321 7.11 3.87 12.94
N GLN A 322 7.01 3.46 11.68
CA GLN A 322 5.96 3.93 10.77
C GLN A 322 5.61 2.85 9.74
N VAL A 323 4.35 2.79 9.32
CA VAL A 323 3.91 1.94 8.20
C VAL A 323 3.50 2.83 7.03
N PHE A 324 3.49 2.30 5.81
CA PHE A 324 3.21 3.11 4.61
C PHE A 324 2.16 2.50 3.69
N GLY A 325 1.43 3.34 3.00
CA GLY A 325 0.48 2.97 1.97
C GLY A 325 0.82 3.61 0.63
N ILE A 326 0.65 2.87 -0.45
CA ILE A 326 0.80 3.37 -1.82
C ILE A 326 -0.57 3.28 -2.48
N LEU A 327 -1.05 4.40 -3.00
CA LEU A 327 -2.30 4.47 -3.75
C LEU A 327 -1.96 4.81 -5.19
N HIS A 328 -2.20 3.89 -6.14
CA HIS A 328 -2.04 4.16 -7.56
C HIS A 328 -3.39 4.11 -8.29
N LEU A 329 -3.82 5.26 -8.83
CA LEU A 329 -5.06 5.40 -9.60
C LEU A 329 -4.70 5.71 -11.05
N GLY A 330 -4.61 4.67 -11.88
CA GLY A 330 -3.99 4.79 -13.20
C GLY A 330 -2.53 5.25 -13.07
N LEU A 331 -2.15 6.31 -13.78
CA LEU A 331 -0.79 6.88 -13.75
C LEU A 331 -0.53 7.89 -12.64
N TRP A 332 -1.51 8.14 -11.77
CA TRP A 332 -1.36 8.99 -10.60
C TRP A 332 -1.06 8.15 -9.36
N ILE A 333 -0.07 8.56 -8.56
CA ILE A 333 0.40 7.85 -7.37
C ILE A 333 0.42 8.80 -6.18
N GLN A 334 -0.06 8.34 -5.03
CA GLN A 334 0.07 9.00 -3.75
C GLN A 334 0.64 8.05 -2.70
N PHE A 335 1.68 8.51 -2.02
CA PHE A 335 2.22 7.83 -0.85
C PHE A 335 1.57 8.35 0.42
N THR A 336 1.44 7.47 1.40
CA THR A 336 0.84 7.74 2.70
C THR A 336 1.63 7.04 3.78
N ARG A 337 1.57 7.58 4.99
CA ARG A 337 2.25 7.03 6.17
C ARG A 337 1.30 7.03 7.35
N LEU A 338 1.52 6.08 8.26
CA LEU A 338 0.88 6.05 9.57
C LEU A 338 1.91 5.79 10.67
N TYR A 339 1.89 6.65 11.68
CA TYR A 339 2.80 6.61 12.83
C TYR A 339 2.07 7.02 14.11
N ARG A 340 2.63 6.70 15.28
CA ARG A 340 2.06 7.08 16.58
C ARG A 340 2.47 8.50 16.96
N ALA A 341 1.51 9.30 17.43
CA ALA A 341 1.79 10.60 18.06
C ALA A 341 2.01 10.47 19.58
N GLY A 342 1.27 9.57 20.21
CA GLY A 342 1.28 9.30 21.65
C GLY A 342 0.09 8.44 22.04
N GLY A 343 0.07 7.90 23.26
CA GLY A 343 -1.02 7.04 23.75
C GLY A 343 -1.43 5.97 22.73
N SER A 344 -2.71 5.95 22.37
CA SER A 344 -3.29 5.11 21.30
C SER A 344 -3.50 5.84 19.98
N ILE A 345 -3.07 7.10 19.88
CA ILE A 345 -3.26 7.98 18.73
C ILE A 345 -2.26 7.69 17.63
N CYS A 346 -2.78 7.45 16.42
CA CYS A 346 -2.02 7.36 15.20
C CYS A 346 -2.37 8.50 14.24
N ILE A 347 -1.37 9.08 13.60
CA ILE A 347 -1.54 10.06 12.53
C ILE A 347 -1.45 9.33 11.20
N PHE A 348 -2.51 9.41 10.40
CA PHE A 348 -2.48 9.04 8.98
C PHE A 348 -2.24 10.30 8.16
N ARG A 349 -1.19 10.29 7.34
CA ARG A 349 -0.78 11.46 6.56
C ARG A 349 -0.43 11.06 5.13
N LYS A 350 -0.94 11.83 4.17
CA LYS A 350 -0.48 11.75 2.78
C LYS A 350 0.82 12.54 2.64
N ASP A 351 1.74 12.01 1.85
CA ASP A 351 2.93 12.77 1.48
C ASP A 351 2.53 14.02 0.69
N VAL A 352 3.25 15.12 0.91
CA VAL A 352 2.92 16.44 0.36
C VAL A 352 2.87 16.42 -1.17
N VAL A 353 3.70 15.58 -1.80
CA VAL A 353 3.81 15.49 -3.25
C VAL A 353 3.14 14.20 -3.71
N SER A 354 2.10 14.34 -4.54
CA SER A 354 1.63 13.25 -5.39
C SER A 354 2.46 13.19 -6.67
N HIS A 355 2.54 12.01 -7.28
CA HIS A 355 3.28 11.78 -8.51
C HIS A 355 2.34 11.46 -9.66
N HIS A 356 2.74 11.84 -10.86
CA HIS A 356 2.06 11.47 -12.10
C HIS A 356 3.10 10.98 -13.11
N VAL A 357 2.79 9.87 -13.78
CA VAL A 357 3.60 9.38 -14.89
C VAL A 357 2.98 9.87 -16.20
N ASP A 358 3.74 10.61 -16.98
CA ASP A 358 3.28 11.07 -18.28
C ASP A 358 3.01 9.88 -19.20
N SER A 359 1.91 9.95 -19.95
CA SER A 359 1.51 8.89 -20.89
C SER A 359 2.31 8.89 -22.19
N LYS A 360 3.13 9.92 -22.42
CA LYS A 360 4.08 10.05 -23.54
C LYS A 360 5.43 10.54 -23.00
N PHE A 361 6.49 10.24 -23.75
CA PHE A 361 7.81 10.75 -23.41
C PHE A 361 7.85 12.29 -23.50
N SER A 362 8.43 12.90 -22.47
CA SER A 362 8.85 14.30 -22.43
C SER A 362 10.04 14.41 -21.48
N GLU A 363 10.87 15.44 -21.62
CA GLU A 363 12.02 15.66 -20.73
C GLU A 363 11.57 15.88 -19.27
N ASP A 364 10.47 16.59 -19.06
CA ASP A 364 9.92 16.82 -17.72
C ASP A 364 9.17 15.60 -17.18
N GLY A 365 8.57 14.80 -18.06
CA GLY A 365 7.91 13.54 -17.74
C GLY A 365 8.90 12.51 -17.19
N ILE A 366 10.07 12.34 -17.84
CA ILE A 366 11.11 11.44 -17.31
C ILE A 366 11.67 11.95 -15.98
N LYS A 367 11.90 13.26 -15.81
CA LYS A 367 12.31 13.83 -14.51
C LYS A 367 11.27 13.55 -13.42
N SER A 368 9.99 13.67 -13.75
CA SER A 368 8.89 13.39 -12.81
C SER A 368 8.81 11.91 -12.45
N PHE A 369 9.02 11.02 -13.42
CA PHE A 369 9.11 9.58 -13.16
C PHE A 369 10.31 9.20 -12.28
N LEU A 370 11.48 9.81 -12.49
CA LEU A 370 12.65 9.56 -11.64
C LEU A 370 12.42 10.04 -10.19
N LYS A 371 11.66 11.13 -9.99
CA LYS A 371 11.21 11.55 -8.65
C LYS A 371 10.24 10.55 -8.02
N LEU A 372 9.36 9.92 -8.80
CA LEU A 372 8.51 8.83 -8.32
C LEU A 372 9.37 7.63 -7.87
N MET A 373 10.36 7.22 -8.67
CA MET A 373 11.25 6.12 -8.28
C MET A 373 12.03 6.44 -7.00
N ALA A 374 12.52 7.67 -6.87
CA ALA A 374 13.12 8.14 -5.63
C ALA A 374 12.15 7.99 -4.44
N ALA A 375 10.90 8.39 -4.58
CA ALA A 375 9.88 8.25 -3.54
C ALA A 375 9.59 6.78 -3.20
N VAL A 376 9.49 5.88 -4.19
CA VAL A 376 9.37 4.43 -3.96
C VAL A 376 10.54 3.92 -3.10
N TYR A 377 11.77 4.33 -3.44
CA TYR A 377 12.96 3.94 -2.68
C TYR A 377 12.95 4.49 -1.24
N GLN A 378 12.51 5.73 -1.02
CA GLN A 378 12.38 6.28 0.33
C GLN A 378 11.42 5.46 1.20
N HIS A 379 10.35 4.91 0.62
CA HIS A 379 9.43 4.01 1.32
C HIS A 379 10.03 2.63 1.58
N LYS A 380 10.92 2.14 0.72
CA LYS A 380 11.76 0.98 1.03
C LYS A 380 12.67 1.25 2.23
N LEU A 381 13.22 2.45 2.37
CA LEU A 381 14.04 2.82 3.53
C LEU A 381 13.26 2.84 4.84
N ILE A 382 11.96 3.16 4.82
CA ILE A 382 11.10 3.02 6.00
C ILE A 382 11.13 1.57 6.52
N ILE A 383 11.09 0.58 5.63
CA ILE A 383 11.15 -0.84 6.04
C ILE A 383 12.49 -1.14 6.70
N ARG A 384 13.59 -0.71 6.09
CA ARG A 384 14.94 -0.85 6.65
C ARG A 384 15.05 -0.23 8.04
N ASP A 385 14.51 0.98 8.21
CA ASP A 385 14.60 1.70 9.48
C ASP A 385 13.73 1.03 10.56
N ASN A 386 12.53 0.56 10.22
CA ASN A 386 11.71 -0.26 11.11
C ASN A 386 12.44 -1.54 11.55
N LEU A 387 13.09 -2.25 10.63
CA LEU A 387 13.83 -3.48 10.93
C LEU A 387 14.99 -3.24 11.91
N ARG A 388 15.66 -2.09 11.78
CA ARG A 388 16.72 -1.66 12.72
C ARG A 388 16.14 -1.34 14.09
N ILE A 389 15.05 -0.57 14.16
CA ILE A 389 14.39 -0.22 15.43
C ILE A 389 13.89 -1.46 16.18
N LEU A 390 13.37 -2.44 15.43
CA LEU A 390 12.90 -3.71 15.99
C LEU A 390 14.04 -4.70 16.32
N ASN A 391 15.30 -4.34 16.09
CA ASN A 391 16.47 -5.22 16.22
C ASN A 391 16.31 -6.55 15.46
N ILE A 392 15.53 -6.56 14.36
CA ILE A 392 15.35 -7.76 13.53
C ILE A 392 16.56 -7.93 12.61
N ARG A 393 17.11 -6.80 12.12
CA ARG A 393 18.33 -6.77 11.29
C ARG A 393 19.15 -5.52 11.60
N ASN A 394 20.32 -5.71 12.19
CA ASN A 394 21.37 -4.69 12.18
C ASN A 394 22.19 -4.92 10.91
N ALA A 395 22.18 -3.96 10.00
CA ALA A 395 22.89 -4.03 8.73
C ALA A 395 24.43 -4.18 8.91
N ASN A 396 24.94 -3.95 10.12
CA ASN A 396 26.31 -4.22 10.53
C ASN A 396 26.25 -4.93 11.89
N ILE A 397 26.22 -6.26 11.90
CA ILE A 397 26.77 -6.99 13.04
C ILE A 397 28.27 -6.97 12.79
N GLU A 398 28.97 -5.99 13.36
CA GLU A 398 30.34 -6.29 13.78
C GLU A 398 30.23 -7.52 14.69
N PRO A 399 31.09 -8.54 14.55
CA PRO A 399 31.01 -9.73 15.38
C PRO A 399 30.95 -9.28 16.84
N GLY A 400 29.78 -9.43 17.46
CA GLY A 400 29.58 -9.11 18.86
C GLY A 400 30.53 -9.98 19.66
N ASP A 401 31.13 -9.39 20.69
CA ASP A 401 31.99 -10.08 21.63
C ASP A 401 31.26 -11.35 22.13
N ASP A 402 31.94 -12.50 22.17
CA ASP A 402 31.33 -13.77 22.60
C ASP A 402 30.66 -13.65 24.00
N ASP A 403 31.09 -12.65 24.79
CA ASP A 403 30.54 -12.27 26.08
C ASP A 403 29.09 -11.72 26.02
N ASP A 404 28.68 -11.04 24.96
CA ASP A 404 27.31 -10.53 24.81
C ASP A 404 26.31 -11.68 24.53
N LEU A 405 26.68 -12.61 23.67
CA LEU A 405 25.88 -13.80 23.40
C LEU A 405 25.80 -14.71 24.63
N LEU A 406 26.91 -14.89 25.35
CA LEU A 406 26.92 -15.66 26.59
C LEU A 406 26.02 -15.01 27.65
N ASN A 407 26.06 -13.68 27.81
CA ASN A 407 25.17 -12.96 28.71
C ASN A 407 23.69 -13.09 28.30
N ASP A 408 23.37 -13.01 27.01
CA ASP A 408 22.01 -13.22 26.50
C ASP A 408 21.53 -14.65 26.83
N ILE A 409 22.35 -15.67 26.59
CA ILE A 409 22.04 -17.07 26.89
C ILE A 409 21.87 -17.29 28.39
N LEU A 410 22.74 -16.74 29.22
CA LEU A 410 22.70 -16.87 30.69
C LEU A 410 21.48 -16.15 31.29
N ASN A 411 20.94 -15.14 30.61
CA ASN A 411 19.75 -14.41 31.03
C ASN A 411 18.44 -14.92 30.39
N VAL A 412 18.48 -16.00 29.60
CA VAL A 412 17.25 -16.63 29.09
C VAL A 412 16.38 -17.09 30.26
N GLY A 413 15.19 -16.49 30.38
CA GLY A 413 14.24 -16.76 31.47
C GLY A 413 14.43 -15.90 32.72
N ASN A 414 15.54 -15.15 32.83
CA ASN A 414 15.74 -14.08 33.81
C ASN A 414 15.33 -12.74 33.20
N TYR A 415 14.01 -12.51 33.13
CA TYR A 415 13.48 -11.22 32.73
C TYR A 415 13.69 -10.21 33.86
N SER A 416 14.86 -9.58 33.92
CA SER A 416 15.03 -8.35 34.68
C SER A 416 14.10 -7.31 34.08
N SER A 417 13.19 -6.75 34.89
CA SER A 417 12.40 -5.59 34.51
C SER A 417 13.31 -4.36 34.50
N THR A 418 14.18 -4.25 33.49
CA THR A 418 14.82 -2.96 33.21
C THR A 418 13.72 -1.94 32.98
N SER A 419 13.79 -0.83 33.69
CA SER A 419 12.82 0.26 33.68
C SER A 419 12.87 1.02 32.34
N GLN A 420 12.48 0.35 31.26
CA GLN A 420 12.20 0.99 29.97
C GLN A 420 10.78 1.55 30.03
N SER A 421 10.59 2.77 29.54
CA SER A 421 9.26 3.35 29.37
C SER A 421 8.44 2.45 28.43
N SER A 422 7.44 1.77 28.96
CA SER A 422 6.57 0.88 28.22
C SER A 422 5.21 1.53 27.95
N ILE A 423 4.66 1.32 26.77
CA ILE A 423 3.28 1.69 26.44
C ILE A 423 2.34 0.82 27.28
N GLU A 424 1.72 1.43 28.29
CA GLU A 424 0.78 0.76 29.19
C GLU A 424 -0.46 0.24 28.46
N ARG A 425 -0.99 1.01 27.51
CA ARG A 425 -2.15 0.62 26.70
C ARG A 425 -2.06 1.16 25.28
N PHE A 426 -2.19 0.26 24.30
CA PHE A 426 -2.39 0.59 22.89
C PHE A 426 -3.71 -0.03 22.40
N ALA A 427 -4.74 0.81 22.21
CA ALA A 427 -6.07 0.37 21.82
C ALA A 427 -6.09 -0.19 20.38
N ASP A 428 -6.84 -1.26 20.14
CA ASP A 428 -7.04 -1.80 18.80
C ASP A 428 -7.95 -0.93 17.93
N SER A 429 -7.95 -1.17 16.63
CA SER A 429 -8.91 -0.53 15.73
C SER A 429 -10.32 -1.02 16.03
N TRP A 430 -11.28 -0.10 15.99
CA TRP A 430 -12.68 -0.43 16.22
C TRP A 430 -13.14 -1.51 15.24
N PRO A 431 -13.96 -2.52 15.60
CA PRO A 431 -14.43 -3.48 14.62
C PRO A 431 -15.29 -2.82 13.54
N THR A 432 -14.99 -3.04 12.25
CA THR A 432 -15.93 -2.68 11.16
C THR A 432 -17.12 -3.65 11.22
N PRO A 433 -18.34 -3.17 11.50
CA PRO A 433 -19.54 -4.01 11.54
C PRO A 433 -19.77 -4.75 10.23
N ARG A 434 -20.26 -6.00 10.32
CA ARG A 434 -20.58 -6.78 9.12
C ARG A 434 -21.86 -6.28 8.47
N LYS A 435 -21.86 -6.18 7.13
CA LYS A 435 -23.09 -6.02 6.36
C LYS A 435 -24.02 -7.20 6.66
N LYS A 436 -25.27 -6.93 7.04
CA LYS A 436 -26.31 -7.98 7.14
C LYS A 436 -26.53 -8.51 5.72
N LYS A 437 -26.41 -9.83 5.50
CA LYS A 437 -26.76 -10.43 4.20
C LYS A 437 -28.24 -10.12 3.93
N ARG A 438 -28.55 -9.48 2.80
CA ARG A 438 -29.94 -9.29 2.36
C ARG A 438 -30.60 -10.68 2.29
N PRO A 439 -31.85 -10.84 2.75
CA PRO A 439 -32.54 -12.11 2.63
C PRO A 439 -32.60 -12.52 1.16
N LYS A 440 -32.13 -13.74 0.87
CA LYS A 440 -32.22 -14.35 -0.46
C LYS A 440 -33.67 -14.29 -0.94
N SER A 441 -33.91 -13.64 -2.08
CA SER A 441 -35.24 -13.60 -2.72
C SER A 441 -35.74 -15.02 -3.00
N GLU A 442 -37.04 -15.26 -2.94
CA GLU A 442 -37.63 -16.61 -3.07
C GLU A 442 -37.25 -17.31 -4.39
N ASN A 443 -36.99 -16.55 -5.45
CA ASN A 443 -36.50 -17.10 -6.73
C ASN A 443 -35.10 -17.74 -6.62
N SER A 444 -34.23 -17.22 -5.76
CA SER A 444 -32.90 -17.81 -5.53
C SER A 444 -32.95 -19.10 -4.70
N LYS A 445 -33.99 -19.28 -3.86
CA LYS A 445 -34.21 -20.52 -3.10
C LYS A 445 -34.66 -21.67 -4.02
N LYS A 446 -35.51 -21.40 -5.01
CA LYS A 446 -35.96 -22.41 -5.99
C LYS A 446 -34.81 -22.95 -6.86
N LYS A 447 -33.90 -22.10 -7.36
CA LYS A 447 -32.72 -22.55 -8.13
C LYS A 447 -31.80 -23.48 -7.33
N SER A 448 -31.60 -23.22 -6.04
CA SER A 448 -30.77 -24.07 -5.16
C SER A 448 -31.38 -25.44 -4.85
N ALA A 449 -32.72 -25.54 -4.85
CA ALA A 449 -33.42 -26.81 -4.64
C ALA A 449 -33.38 -27.73 -5.87
N VAL A 450 -33.28 -27.16 -7.07
CA VAL A 450 -33.17 -27.92 -8.33
C VAL A 450 -31.76 -28.50 -8.50
N LYS A 451 -30.70 -27.77 -8.14
CA LYS A 451 -29.30 -28.27 -8.22
C LYS A 451 -29.04 -29.45 -7.25
N LYS A 452 -29.75 -29.53 -6.11
CA LYS A 452 -29.66 -30.66 -5.16
C LYS A 452 -30.40 -31.93 -5.54
N ARG A 453 -31.27 -31.91 -6.56
CA ARG A 453 -32.01 -33.09 -7.05
C ARG A 453 -31.38 -33.75 -8.28
N ARG A 454 -30.22 -33.25 -8.74
CA ARG A 454 -29.50 -33.76 -9.92
C ARG A 454 -28.09 -34.31 -9.58
N LEU A 455 -27.88 -34.75 -8.35
CA LEU A 455 -26.75 -35.60 -7.97
C LEU A 455 -27.25 -37.00 -7.66
#